data_AF-A0A7Y9E3T5-F1
#
_entry.id   AF-A0A7Y9E3T5-F1
#
_cell.length_a   1.000
_cell.length_b   1.000
_cell.length_c   1.000
_cell.angle_alpha   90.00
_cell.angle_beta   90.00
_cell.angle_gamma   90.00
#
_symmetry.space_group_name_H-M   'P 1'
#
loop_
_entity.id
_entity.type
_entity.pdbx_description
1 polymer ?
#
loop_
_entity_poly.entity_id
_entity_poly.type
_entity_poly.pdbx_seq_one_letter_code
_entity_poly.pdbx_strand_id
1 'polypeptide(L)' 'MTTRRILTLHAPVGKSVLDGVLTSLEQTLVDVGAERVWIDPTSADDLTVLADFPEPATNEHAVPAPRAVEEAEGRKCVGR' A
#
# COMPACT_ATOMS: atom_id res chain seq x y z
N MET A 1 10.82 10.35 -7.11
CA MET A 1 10.56 9.69 -5.80
C MET A 1 9.32 10.31 -5.19
N THR A 2 8.54 9.54 -4.42
CA THR A 2 7.33 10.04 -3.76
C THR A 2 7.37 9.78 -2.26
N THR A 3 7.42 10.86 -1.48
CA THR A 3 7.28 10.80 -0.02
C THR A 3 5.83 10.56 0.36
N ARG A 4 5.59 9.61 1.27
CA ARG A 4 4.25 9.28 1.78
C ARG A 4 4.25 9.25 3.30
N ARG A 5 3.15 9.72 3.89
CA ARG A 5 2.85 9.51 5.30
C ARG A 5 2.26 8.11 5.47
N ILE A 6 2.89 7.30 6.31
CA ILE A 6 2.53 5.90 6.47
C ILE A 6 1.70 5.68 7.73
N LEU A 7 2.18 6.22 8.85
CA LEU A 7 1.59 6.00 10.16
C LEU A 7 1.72 7.28 10.98
N THR A 8 0.68 7.60 11.73
CA THR A 8 0.74 8.59 12.82
C THR A 8 0.28 7.90 14.10
N LEU A 9 1.12 7.94 15.13
CA LEU A 9 0.85 7.41 16.45
C LEU A 9 0.58 8.57 17.40
N HIS A 10 -0.62 8.58 17.97
CA HIS A 10 -1.03 9.59 18.94
C HIS A 10 -0.60 9.20 20.35
N ALA A 11 -0.01 10.15 21.08
CA ALA A 11 0.39 9.92 22.47
C ALA A 11 -0.84 9.77 23.41
N PRO A 12 -0.68 9.07 24.55
CA PRO A 12 0.52 8.36 25.00
C PRO A 12 0.61 6.93 24.44
N VAL A 13 1.80 6.54 23.95
CA VAL A 13 2.11 5.16 23.55
C VAL A 13 3.20 4.61 24.47
N GLY A 14 2.99 3.42 25.02
CA GLY A 14 4.00 2.76 25.86
C GLY A 14 5.25 2.41 25.05
N LYS A 15 6.44 2.60 25.64
CA LYS A 15 7.73 2.43 24.95
C LYS A 15 7.87 1.06 24.26
N SER A 16 7.52 -0.03 24.93
CA SER A 16 7.62 -1.38 24.36
C SER A 16 6.72 -1.58 23.15
N VAL A 17 5.55 -0.94 23.12
CA VAL A 17 4.64 -0.98 21.96
C VAL A 17 5.24 -0.16 20.82
N LEU A 18 5.79 1.01 21.12
CA LEU A 18 6.41 1.87 20.13
C LEU A 18 7.60 1.18 19.43
N ASP A 19 8.52 0.60 20.19
CA ASP A 19 9.66 -0.13 19.64
C ASP A 19 9.21 -1.27 18.70
N GLY A 20 8.26 -2.11 19.14
CA GLY A 20 7.76 -3.22 18.34
C GLY A 20 7.05 -2.78 17.05
N VAL A 21 6.26 -1.70 17.13
CA VAL A 21 5.59 -1.12 15.96
C VAL A 21 6.61 -0.56 14.98
N LEU A 22 7.60 0.22 15.43
CA LEU A 22 8.60 0.82 14.55
C LEU A 22 9.46 -0.24 13.87
N THR A 23 9.93 -1.26 14.59
CA THR A 23 10.72 -2.36 13.99
C THR A 23 9.91 -3.12 12.93
N SER A 24 8.66 -3.46 13.23
CA SER A 24 7.82 -4.21 12.29
C SER A 24 7.47 -3.36 11.06
N LEU A 25 7.23 -2.07 11.26
CA LEU A 25 6.90 -1.14 10.20
C LEU A 25 8.09 -0.89 9.28
N GLU A 26 9.28 -0.67 9.84
CA GLU A 26 10.51 -0.50 9.06
C GLU A 26 10.76 -1.72 8.16
N GLN A 27 10.73 -2.93 8.74
CA GLN A 27 10.93 -4.16 7.97
C GLN A 27 9.90 -4.29 6.83
N THR A 28 8.62 -4.06 7.15
CA THR A 28 7.54 -4.14 6.16
C THR A 28 7.73 -3.13 5.03
N LEU A 29 8.12 -1.90 5.35
CA LEU A 29 8.32 -0.84 4.37
C LEU A 29 9.52 -1.12 3.46
N VAL A 30 10.61 -1.66 4.01
CA VAL A 30 11.75 -2.11 3.21
C VAL A 30 11.34 -3.25 2.28
N ASP A 31 10.56 -4.22 2.76
CA ASP A 31 10.11 -5.37 1.95
C ASP A 31 9.21 -4.95 0.77
N VAL A 32 8.44 -3.87 0.91
CA VAL A 32 7.62 -3.30 -0.18
C VAL A 32 8.39 -2.28 -1.07
N GLY A 33 9.69 -2.09 -0.83
CA GLY A 33 10.56 -1.27 -1.67
C GLY A 33 10.63 0.21 -1.27
N ALA A 34 10.42 0.54 0.00
CA ALA A 34 10.78 1.87 0.49
C ALA A 34 12.31 2.05 0.44
N GLU A 35 12.75 3.15 -0.16
CA GLU A 35 14.18 3.49 -0.25
C GLU A 35 14.66 4.21 1.00
N ARG A 36 13.74 4.86 1.72
CA ARG A 36 14.04 5.60 2.95
C ARG A 36 12.82 5.61 3.86
N VAL A 37 13.04 5.40 5.15
CA VAL A 37 12.02 5.48 6.21
C VAL A 37 12.54 6.40 7.31
N TRP A 38 11.72 7.32 7.82
CA TRP A 38 12.11 8.23 8.90
C TRP A 38 10.92 8.77 9.68
N ILE A 39 11.20 9.39 10.82
CA ILE A 39 10.20 10.04 11.66
C ILE A 39 10.19 11.54 11.35
N ASP A 40 9.01 12.10 11.21
CA ASP A 40 8.80 13.54 11.02
C ASP A 40 9.19 14.30 12.31
N PRO A 41 10.19 15.21 12.25
CA PRO A 41 10.66 15.94 13.43
C PRO A 41 9.75 17.10 13.84
N THR A 42 8.74 17.44 13.04
CA THR A 42 7.85 18.59 13.28
C THR A 42 6.64 18.23 14.13
N SER A 43 6.35 16.93 14.28
CA SER A 43 5.24 16.44 15.11
C SER A 43 5.74 16.28 16.55
N ALA A 44 5.39 17.23 17.43
CA ALA A 44 5.88 17.28 18.81
C ALA A 44 5.12 16.34 19.75
N ASP A 45 3.81 16.21 19.56
CA ASP A 45 2.92 15.40 20.40
C ASP A 45 2.62 14.01 19.81
N ASP A 46 2.70 13.92 18.48
CA ASP A 46 2.41 12.70 17.72
C ASP A 46 3.66 12.21 17.00
N LEU A 47 3.84 10.90 16.89
CA LEU A 47 4.92 10.32 16.11
C LEU A 47 4.41 9.99 14.70
N THR A 48 4.90 10.71 13.71
CA THR A 48 4.56 10.45 12.30
C THR A 48 5.72 9.78 11.58
N VAL A 49 5.46 8.62 10.96
CA VAL A 49 6.41 7.90 10.12
C VAL A 49 6.16 8.24 8.65
N LEU A 50 7.24 8.62 7.98
CA LEU A 50 7.31 8.93 6.57
C LEU A 50 8.17 7.91 5.84
N ALA A 51 7.86 7.65 4.58
CA ALA A 51 8.69 6.81 3.73
C ALA A 51 8.74 7.35 2.29
N ASP A 52 9.91 7.23 1.67
CA ASP A 52 10.11 7.48 0.25
C ASP A 52 10.01 6.17 -0.51
N PHE A 53 9.21 6.20 -1.57
CA PHE A 53 9.14 5.14 -2.54
C PHE A 53 9.71 5.63 -3.88
N PRO A 54 10.28 4.70 -4.68
CA PRO A 54 10.53 4.99 -6.08
C PRO A 54 9.20 5.44 -6.70
N GLU A 55 9.26 6.41 -7.61
CA GLU A 55 8.08 6.69 -8.42
C GLU A 55 7.68 5.41 -9.12
N PRO A 56 6.39 5.04 -9.16
CA PRO A 56 5.99 3.93 -9.99
C PRO A 56 6.49 4.28 -11.39
N ALA A 57 7.36 3.44 -11.95
CA ALA A 57 7.56 3.46 -13.38
C ALA A 57 6.15 3.41 -13.94
N THR A 58 5.73 4.46 -14.66
CA THR A 58 4.43 4.52 -15.32
C THR A 58 4.41 3.37 -16.32
N ASN A 59 4.15 2.16 -15.84
CA ASN A 59 3.72 1.06 -16.65
C ASN A 59 2.24 1.34 -16.85
N GLU A 60 1.99 2.07 -17.92
CA GLU A 60 0.79 2.14 -18.74
C GLU A 60 0.21 0.76 -19.16
N HIS A 61 0.47 -0.31 -18.40
CA HIS A 61 -0.34 -1.52 -18.43
C HIS A 61 -1.54 -1.29 -17.52
N ALA A 62 -2.53 -0.64 -18.11
CA ALA A 62 -3.92 -0.74 -17.73
C ALA A 62 -4.22 -2.15 -17.25
N VAL A 63 -4.71 -2.30 -16.02
CA VAL A 63 -5.48 -3.49 -15.66
C VAL A 63 -6.70 -3.42 -16.59
N PRO A 64 -6.85 -4.30 -17.60
CA PRO A 64 -8.08 -4.29 -18.36
C PRO A 64 -9.20 -4.61 -17.38
N ALA A 65 -10.25 -3.77 -17.41
CA ALA A 65 -11.47 -4.01 -16.67
C ALA A 65 -11.90 -5.48 -16.83
N PRO A 66 -12.44 -6.13 -15.78
CA PRO A 66 -12.88 -7.51 -15.89
C PRO A 66 -13.83 -7.60 -17.09
N ARG A 67 -13.40 -8.31 -18.14
CA ARG A 67 -14.25 -8.64 -19.28
C ARG A 67 -15.46 -9.35 -18.69
N ALA A 68 -16.63 -8.71 -18.74
CA ALA A 68 -17.88 -9.40 -18.58
C ALA A 68 -17.83 -10.63 -19.47
N VAL A 69 -17.96 -11.80 -18.87
CA VAL A 69 -18.11 -13.05 -19.60
C VAL A 69 -19.38 -12.92 -20.42
N GLU A 70 -19.25 -12.64 -21.71
CA GLU A 70 -20.29 -12.94 -22.69
C GLU A 70 -20.46 -14.45 -22.68
N GLU A 71 -21.50 -14.92 -21.99
CA GLU A 71 -21.94 -16.30 -22.12
C GLU A 71 -22.50 -16.50 -23.52
N ALA A 72 -21.87 -17.45 -24.21
CA ALA A 72 -22.08 -17.75 -25.60
C ALA A 72 -23.50 -18.24 -25.91
N GLU A 73 -23.96 -17.73 -27.05
CA GLU A 73 -25.01 -18.24 -27.92
C GLU A 73 -25.01 -19.78 -28.08
N GLY A 74 -26.20 -20.37 -28.07
CA GLY A 74 -26.40 -21.80 -28.30
C GLY A 74 -27.82 -22.16 -28.74
N ARG A 75 -28.26 -21.64 -29.90
CA ARG A 75 -29.42 -22.19 -30.62
C ARG A 75 -29.17 -23.66 -30.97
N LYS A 76 -30.11 -24.56 -30.65
CA LYS A 76 -30.25 -25.84 -31.35
C LYS A 76 -31.72 -26.17 -31.60
N CYS A 77 -32.11 -26.10 -32.88
CA CYS A 77 -33.33 -26.68 -33.41
C CYS A 77 -33.17 -28.21 -33.61
N VAL A 78 -34.28 -28.95 -33.45
CA VAL A 78 -34.67 -30.31 -33.92
C VAL A 78 -35.66 -30.82 -32.86
N GLY A 79 -36.94 -31.11 -33.08
CA GLY A 79 -37.67 -31.63 -34.24
C GLY A 79 -38.41 -32.90 -33.76
N ARG A 80 -39.75 -32.86 -33.66
CA ARG A 80 -40.62 -34.04 -33.77
C ARG A 80 -42.05 -33.62 -34.08
#